data_AF-A0A520QRI8-F1
#
_entry.id   AF-A0A520QRI8-F1
#
_cell.length_a   1.000
_cell.length_b   1.000
_cell.length_c   1.000
_cell.angle_alpha   90.00
_cell.angle_beta   90.00
_cell.angle_gamma   90.00
#
_symmetry.space_group_name_H-M   'P 1'
#
loop_
_entity.id
_entity.type
_entity.pdbx_description
1 polymer ?
#
loop_
_entity_poly.entity_id
_entity_poly.type
_entity_poly.pdbx_seq_one_letter_code
_entity_poly.pdbx_strand_id
1 'polypeptide(L)'
;MTSLPDGQRIVCGTWSVQLPERDRASFYLPLGALARIDPRVGGYPFEPDATGSLTWRRPLDAWLRQLAERVFAVVPFVRGAIGFEADDALEADVLDDRWWSLLIPEDGALSFRAATR
;
A
#
# COMPACT_ATOMS: atom_id res chain seq x y z
N MET A 1 -13.75 4.89 -4.70
CA MET A 1 -13.99 3.73 -5.57
C MET A 1 -13.17 3.92 -6.83
N THR A 2 -12.46 2.90 -7.30
CA THR A 2 -11.58 2.96 -8.47
C THR A 2 -11.92 1.82 -9.44
N SER A 3 -11.42 1.90 -10.67
CA SER A 3 -11.51 0.80 -11.65
C SER A 3 -10.16 0.10 -11.74
N LEU A 4 -10.18 -1.23 -11.66
CA LEU A 4 -9.03 -2.08 -11.94
C LEU A 4 -8.76 -2.13 -13.46
N PRO A 5 -7.57 -2.61 -13.90
CA PRO A 5 -7.24 -2.70 -15.32
C PRO A 5 -8.21 -3.53 -16.17
N ASP A 6 -8.95 -4.46 -15.56
CA ASP A 6 -9.97 -5.30 -16.20
C ASP A 6 -11.39 -4.67 -16.21
N GLY A 7 -11.54 -3.45 -15.69
CA GLY A 7 -12.80 -2.70 -15.64
C GLY A 7 -13.66 -3.00 -14.41
N GLN A 8 -13.25 -3.90 -13.51
CA GLN A 8 -13.97 -4.13 -12.26
C GLN A 8 -13.85 -2.92 -11.32
N ARG A 9 -14.94 -2.61 -10.61
CA ARG A 9 -14.94 -1.51 -9.63
C ARG A 9 -14.70 -2.04 -8.23
N ILE A 10 -13.80 -1.38 -7.51
CA ILE A 10 -13.49 -1.71 -6.12
C ILE A 10 -13.46 -0.45 -5.26
N VAL A 11 -13.89 -0.58 -4.00
CA VAL A 11 -13.61 0.44 -2.98
C VAL A 11 -12.10 0.53 -2.74
N CYS A 12 -11.59 1.75 -2.59
CA CYS A 12 -10.20 2.05 -2.28
C CYS A 12 -10.21 3.01 -1.09
N GLY A 13 -9.22 2.88 -0.21
CA GLY A 13 -9.12 3.67 1.02
C GLY A 13 -7.82 4.44 1.08
N THR A 14 -7.87 5.59 1.74
CA THR A 14 -6.69 6.24 2.31
C THR A 14 -6.96 6.46 3.78
N TRP A 15 -5.95 6.25 4.61
CA TRP A 15 -5.97 6.71 5.98
C TRP A 15 -4.80 7.67 6.17
N SER A 16 -5.09 8.79 6.84
CA SER A 16 -4.13 9.85 7.07
C SER A 16 -4.24 10.30 8.51
N VAL A 17 -3.09 10.40 9.18
CA VAL A 17 -3.03 11.06 10.49
C VAL A 17 -2.18 12.30 10.35
N GLN A 18 -2.79 13.40 10.72
CA GLN A 18 -2.09 14.66 10.93
C GLN A 18 -1.56 14.66 12.35
N LEU A 19 -0.23 14.58 12.47
CA LEU A 19 0.48 14.75 13.74
C LEU A 19 1.40 15.96 13.58
N PRO A 20 1.65 16.74 14.64
CA PRO A 20 2.64 17.82 14.57
C PRO A 20 3.96 17.29 13.97
N GLU A 21 4.34 17.83 12.81
CA GLU A 21 5.57 17.49 12.06
C GLU A 21 5.67 16.03 11.59
N ARG A 22 4.58 15.25 11.61
CA ARG A 22 4.59 13.82 11.28
C ARG A 22 3.37 13.38 10.49
N ASP A 23 3.03 14.13 9.45
CA ASP A 23 1.95 13.74 8.56
C ASP A 23 2.29 12.41 7.89
N ARG A 24 1.44 11.41 8.11
CA ARG A 24 1.63 10.04 7.64
C ARG A 24 0.42 9.60 6.83
N ALA A 25 0.65 8.82 5.79
CA ALA A 25 -0.42 8.35 4.90
C ALA A 25 -0.28 6.87 4.55
N SER A 26 -1.34 6.09 4.74
CA SER A 26 -1.45 4.73 4.23
C SER A 26 -2.42 4.66 3.06
N PHE A 27 -2.05 3.85 2.06
CA PHE A 27 -2.79 3.66 0.81
C PHE A 27 -3.11 2.18 0.63
N TYR A 28 -4.39 1.84 0.51
CA TYR A 28 -4.80 0.44 0.52
C TYR A 28 -6.07 0.16 -0.29
N LEU A 29 -6.24 -1.11 -0.64
CA LEU A 29 -7.50 -1.69 -1.10
C LEU A 29 -8.03 -2.58 0.03
N PRO A 30 -9.29 -2.47 0.48
CA PRO A 30 -9.81 -3.35 1.51
C PRO A 30 -9.79 -4.82 1.05
N LEU A 31 -9.13 -5.71 1.80
CA LEU A 31 -9.00 -7.14 1.44
C LEU A 31 -10.37 -7.80 1.19
N GLY A 32 -11.34 -7.57 2.08
CA GLY A 32 -12.68 -8.13 1.93
C GLY A 32 -13.44 -7.62 0.69
N ALA A 33 -13.07 -6.46 0.14
CA ALA A 33 -13.62 -5.99 -1.12
C ALA A 33 -12.89 -6.62 -2.32
N LEU A 34 -11.56 -6.74 -2.23
CA LEU A 34 -10.74 -7.35 -3.28
C LEU A 34 -11.02 -8.85 -3.43
N ALA A 35 -11.26 -9.57 -2.33
CA ALA A 35 -11.59 -10.99 -2.32
C ALA A 35 -12.91 -11.33 -3.04
N ARG A 36 -13.79 -10.34 -3.27
CA ARG A 36 -15.02 -10.55 -4.04
C ARG A 36 -14.78 -10.69 -5.53
N ILE A 37 -13.62 -10.24 -6.01
CA ILE A 37 -13.31 -10.13 -7.43
C ILE A 37 -12.01 -10.81 -7.82
N ASP A 38 -11.10 -11.02 -6.87
CA ASP A 38 -9.86 -11.79 -7.04
C ASP A 38 -9.81 -12.95 -6.03
N PRO A 39 -10.03 -14.20 -6.48
CA PRO A 39 -10.06 -15.36 -5.59
C PRO A 39 -8.70 -15.65 -4.93
N ARG A 40 -7.60 -15.11 -5.47
CA ARG A 40 -6.24 -15.29 -4.92
C ARG A 40 -6.07 -14.61 -3.56
N VAL A 41 -6.97 -13.69 -3.19
CA VAL A 41 -6.94 -12.98 -1.90
C VAL A 41 -7.43 -13.85 -0.75
N GLY A 42 -8.30 -14.84 -1.02
CA GLY A 42 -9.03 -15.57 0.03
C GLY A 42 -8.15 -16.28 1.07
N GLY A 43 -6.93 -16.70 0.69
CA GLY A 43 -5.96 -17.31 1.59
C GLY A 43 -4.93 -16.35 2.21
N TYR A 44 -4.89 -15.09 1.78
CA TYR A 44 -3.91 -14.11 2.27
C TYR A 44 -4.23 -13.61 3.70
N PRO A 45 -3.23 -13.37 4.57
CA PRO A 45 -1.79 -13.66 4.42
C PRO A 45 -1.39 -15.06 4.95
N PHE A 46 -2.34 -15.98 5.11
CA PHE A 46 -2.17 -17.25 5.82
C PHE A 46 -1.69 -18.43 4.95
N GLU A 47 -1.41 -18.20 3.67
CA GLU A 47 -0.84 -19.19 2.75
C GLU A 47 0.57 -19.64 3.22
N PRO A 48 0.95 -20.93 3.04
CA PRO A 48 2.27 -21.43 3.41
C PRO A 48 3.44 -20.71 2.73
N ASP A 49 3.22 -20.18 1.52
CA ASP A 49 4.16 -19.32 0.81
C ASP A 49 3.58 -17.89 0.68
N ALA A 50 3.84 -17.09 1.71
CA ALA A 50 3.56 -15.65 1.74
C ALA A 50 4.04 -14.92 0.48
N THR A 51 5.22 -15.29 -0.02
CA THR A 51 5.88 -14.69 -1.20
C THR A 51 5.06 -14.86 -2.47
N GLY A 52 4.28 -15.94 -2.57
CA GLY A 52 3.35 -16.17 -3.67
C GLY A 52 2.35 -15.03 -3.84
N SER A 53 2.00 -14.34 -2.75
CA SER A 53 1.08 -13.20 -2.78
C SER A 53 1.64 -12.01 -3.56
N LEU A 54 2.97 -11.84 -3.62
CA LEU A 54 3.61 -10.75 -4.34
C LEU A 54 3.30 -10.75 -5.84
N THR A 55 3.00 -11.91 -6.42
CA THR A 55 2.67 -12.04 -7.84
C THR A 55 1.42 -11.24 -8.23
N TRP A 56 0.41 -11.21 -7.36
CA TRP A 56 -0.83 -10.46 -7.59
C TRP A 56 -0.83 -9.09 -6.90
N ARG A 57 -0.06 -8.92 -5.81
CA ARG A 57 0.03 -7.65 -5.08
C ARG A 57 0.88 -6.60 -5.77
N ARG A 58 2.01 -6.96 -6.36
CA ARG A 58 2.95 -5.98 -6.97
C ARG A 58 2.29 -5.04 -7.98
N PRO A 59 1.40 -5.50 -8.89
CA PRO A 59 0.66 -4.60 -9.78
C PRO A 59 -0.24 -3.60 -9.03
N LEU A 60 -0.90 -4.05 -7.94
CA LEU A 60 -1.74 -3.19 -7.10
C LEU A 60 -0.90 -2.18 -6.33
N ASP A 61 0.23 -2.60 -5.76
CA ASP A 61 1.18 -1.74 -5.07
C ASP A 61 1.74 -0.67 -6.01
N ALA A 62 2.07 -1.02 -7.25
CA ALA A 62 2.53 -0.08 -8.27
C ALA A 62 1.44 0.93 -8.67
N TRP A 63 0.18 0.52 -8.70
CA TRP A 63 -0.95 1.42 -8.92
C TRP A 63 -1.16 2.37 -7.73
N LEU A 64 -1.11 1.85 -6.50
CA LEU A 64 -1.20 2.65 -5.27
C LEU A 64 -0.03 3.62 -5.13
N ARG A 65 1.18 3.25 -5.58
CA ARG A 65 2.35 4.13 -5.64
C ARG A 65 2.09 5.37 -6.49
N GLN A 66 1.52 5.20 -7.67
CA GLN A 66 1.17 6.32 -8.55
C GLN A 66 0.12 7.24 -7.91
N LEU A 67 -0.83 6.68 -7.16
CA LEU A 67 -1.78 7.47 -6.39
C LEU A 67 -1.07 8.28 -5.29
N ALA A 68 -0.17 7.63 -4.55
CA ALA A 68 0.57 8.27 -3.47
C ALA A 68 1.48 9.40 -3.97
N GLU A 69 2.15 9.21 -5.11
CA GLU A 69 2.94 10.25 -5.79
C GLU A 69 2.09 11.50 -6.10
N ARG A 70 0.87 11.31 -6.60
CA ARG A 70 -0.05 12.43 -6.88
C ARG A 70 -0.53 13.13 -5.61
N VAL A 71 -0.77 12.38 -4.54
CA VAL A 71 -1.15 12.96 -3.25
C VAL A 71 0.01 13.76 -2.66
N PHE A 72 1.22 13.20 -2.68
CA PHE A 72 2.43 13.85 -2.13
C PHE A 72 2.76 15.17 -2.84
N ALA A 73 2.51 15.27 -4.15
CA ALA A 73 2.69 16.50 -4.90
C ALA A 73 1.77 17.65 -4.45
N VAL A 74 0.66 17.35 -3.77
CA VAL A 74 -0.31 18.33 -3.25
C VAL A 74 -0.18 18.52 -1.75
N VAL A 75 0.00 17.41 -1.03
CA VAL A 75 0.11 17.37 0.44
C VAL A 75 1.29 16.46 0.81
N PRO A 76 2.48 17.03 1.05
CA PRO A 76 3.63 16.26 1.48
C PRO A 76 3.38 15.56 2.82
N PHE A 77 3.88 14.33 2.97
CA PHE A 77 3.85 13.55 4.19
C PHE A 77 5.26 13.06 4.52
N VAL A 78 5.60 12.87 5.79
CA VAL A 78 6.96 12.45 6.20
C VAL A 78 7.21 10.97 5.98
N ARG A 79 6.14 10.18 5.87
CA ARG A 79 6.22 8.73 5.61
C ARG A 79 4.89 8.19 5.10
N GLY A 80 4.97 7.30 4.12
CA GLY A 80 3.81 6.57 3.64
C GLY A 80 4.02 5.06 3.59
N ALA A 81 2.90 4.34 3.55
CA ALA A 81 2.89 2.89 3.41
C ALA A 81 1.81 2.44 2.42
N ILE A 82 2.10 1.37 1.70
CA ILE A 82 1.19 0.71 0.77
C ILE A 82 1.04 -0.74 1.21
N GLY A 83 -0.20 -1.19 1.34
CA GLY A 83 -0.52 -2.56 1.69
C GLY A 83 -1.76 -2.64 2.56
N PHE A 84 -2.10 -3.85 2.97
CA PHE A 84 -3.30 -4.11 3.77
C PHE A 84 -2.98 -3.86 5.25
N GLU A 85 -3.80 -3.05 5.92
CA GLU A 85 -3.60 -2.68 7.34
C GLU A 85 -2.18 -2.12 7.60
N ALA A 86 -1.68 -1.30 6.66
CA ALA A 86 -0.30 -0.81 6.67
C ALA A 86 -0.03 0.31 7.70
N ASP A 87 -0.91 0.50 8.67
CA ASP A 87 -0.79 1.55 9.68
C ASP A 87 0.39 1.26 10.62
N ASP A 88 0.61 -0.02 10.96
CA ASP A 88 1.79 -0.48 11.71
C ASP A 88 3.10 -0.19 10.94
N ALA A 89 3.06 -0.23 9.61
CA ALA A 89 4.22 0.04 8.75
C ALA A 89 4.69 1.49 8.81
N LEU A 90 3.82 2.41 9.25
CA LEU A 90 4.17 3.82 9.37
C LEU A 90 5.11 4.04 10.56
N GLU A 91 5.00 3.26 11.62
CA GLU A 91 5.85 3.37 12.81
C GLU A 91 7.03 2.37 12.82
N ALA A 92 6.96 1.28 12.05
CA ALA A 92 8.00 0.26 12.00
C ALA A 92 9.36 0.78 11.49
N ASP A 93 10.48 0.15 11.89
CA ASP A 93 11.76 0.39 11.21
C ASP A 93 11.74 -0.14 9.76
N VAL A 94 12.66 0.34 8.93
CA VAL A 94 12.83 -0.19 7.57
C VAL A 94 13.54 -1.55 7.65
N LEU A 95 12.76 -2.62 7.86
CA LEU A 95 13.25 -4.00 7.90
C LEU A 95 13.24 -4.62 6.49
N ASP A 96 14.16 -5.54 6.21
CA ASP A 96 14.25 -6.25 4.93
C ASP A 96 13.06 -7.20 4.69
N ASP A 97 12.47 -7.76 5.74
CA ASP A 97 11.34 -8.68 5.69
C ASP A 97 10.03 -7.97 6.09
N ARG A 98 9.14 -7.71 5.13
CA ARG A 98 7.95 -6.86 5.33
C ARG A 98 6.79 -7.17 4.39
N TRP A 99 5.59 -7.10 4.96
CA TRP A 99 4.32 -7.24 4.24
C TRP A 99 3.87 -5.96 3.53
N TRP A 100 4.54 -4.83 3.75
CA TRP A 100 4.11 -3.55 3.20
C TRP A 100 5.22 -2.92 2.38
N SER A 101 4.82 -2.18 1.36
CA SER A 101 5.73 -1.30 0.64
C SER A 101 5.82 0.04 1.38
N LEU A 102 7.00 0.64 1.45
CA LEU A 102 7.23 1.93 2.10
C LEU A 102 7.45 3.03 1.06
N LEU A 103 6.99 4.23 1.42
CA LEU A 103 7.18 5.47 0.68
C LEU A 103 7.93 6.46 1.57
N ILE A 104 9.19 6.71 1.25
CA ILE A 104 10.08 7.57 2.04
C ILE A 104 10.41 8.82 1.22
N PRO A 105 10.07 10.03 1.68
CA PRO A 105 10.51 11.25 1.04
C PRO A 105 12.04 11.36 1.04
N GLU A 106 12.64 11.47 -0.15
CA GLU A 106 14.07 11.68 -0.38
C GLU A 106 14.19 12.78 -1.45
N ASP A 107 14.89 13.88 -1.14
CA ASP A 107 15.12 15.01 -2.06
C ASP A 107 13.86 15.58 -2.74
N GLY A 108 12.74 15.60 -2.01
CA GLY A 108 11.45 16.11 -2.52
C GLY A 108 10.70 15.14 -3.43
N ALA A 109 11.16 13.90 -3.57
CA ALA A 109 10.49 12.82 -4.29
C ALA A 109 10.16 11.65 -3.33
N LEU A 110 9.22 10.80 -3.73
CA LEU A 110 8.93 9.57 -2.97
C LEU A 110 9.81 8.42 -3.45
N SER A 111 10.65 7.94 -2.54
CA SER A 111 11.42 6.72 -2.70
C SER A 111 10.57 5.51 -2.34
N PHE A 112 10.50 4.53 -3.24
CA PHE A 112 9.70 3.33 -3.08
C PHE A 112 10.55 2.14 -2.61
N ARG A 113 10.13 1.48 -1.53
CA ARG A 113 10.73 0.24 -1.02
C ARG A 113 9.68 -0.85 -1.02
N ALA A 114 9.72 -1.76 -2.00
CA ALA A 114 8.67 -2.77 -2.21
C ALA A 114 8.53 -3.75 -1.04
N ALA A 115 7.32 -4.28 -0.81
CA ALA A 115 7.09 -5.40 0.07
C ALA A 115 7.92 -6.63 -0.36
N THR A 116 8.38 -7.41 0.62
CA THR A 116 9.21 -8.60 0.41
C THR A 116 8.50 -9.90 0.82
N ARG A 117 7.33 -9.79 1.46
CA ARG A 117 6.36 -10.85 1.73
C ARG A 117 4.97 -10.48 1.24
#